data_AF-A0AAX3TE64-F1
#
_entry.id   AF-A0AAX3TE64-F1
#
_cell.length_a   1.000
_cell.length_b   1.000
_cell.length_c   1.000
_cell.angle_alpha   90.00
_cell.angle_beta   90.00
_cell.angle_gamma   90.00
#
_symmetry.space_group_name_H-M   'P 1'
#
loop_
_entity.id
_entity.type
_entity.pdbx_description
1 polymer ?
#
loop_
_entity_poly.entity_id
_entity_poly.type
_entity_poly.pdbx_seq_one_letter_code
_entity_poly.pdbx_strand_id
1 'polypeptide(L)'
;MNKFYVKTDSELRVLISNAADIKDWPREVVEKDYWVSFLLDYIFSDSKWSNSFTFKGGTSLSKCFNLIERFSEDIDLILDWKVVGYENNEPYIQRTKTGQNKFNIELNEKTIAFLKDQFVKVLNEDLNKFNLKFWIDLEDPNSILCEYPKLFSQTYLTKNIKLEIGCLGKWTPAEHVKIKPLISQVYPDVFKEYSTIRTINPERTFWEKALILHSVCNKPDEKPLNTRYARHYYDLYCLYNSIYKKKALDDINLLFEATLFKKKFYWSKSANYDDVLDNKNLRLIPDNFRIEQVKKDYIDMKNMFYGHIPSIEEIFETLKKLEVEINSKLKN
;
A
#
# COMPACT_ATOMS: atom_id res chain seq x y z
N MET A 1 17.97 18.42 -6.87
CA MET A 1 18.24 18.30 -5.41
C MET A 1 16.93 17.88 -4.80
N ASN A 2 16.91 16.84 -3.95
CA ASN A 2 15.66 16.34 -3.37
C ASN A 2 14.91 17.48 -2.66
N LYS A 3 13.61 17.59 -2.93
CA LYS A 3 12.79 18.76 -2.54
C LYS A 3 12.57 18.88 -1.03
N PHE A 4 12.78 17.80 -0.30
CA PHE A 4 12.53 17.74 1.14
C PHE A 4 13.81 17.66 1.96
N TYR A 5 14.99 17.62 1.34
CA TYR A 5 16.24 17.37 2.07
C TYR A 5 16.61 18.51 3.03
N VAL A 6 16.64 18.18 4.33
CA VAL A 6 17.22 19.02 5.38
C VAL A 6 18.70 18.69 5.53
N LYS A 7 19.56 19.72 5.48
CA LYS A 7 21.02 19.54 5.29
C LYS A 7 21.73 18.91 6.49
N THR A 8 21.21 19.08 7.70
CA THR A 8 21.89 18.63 8.92
C THR A 8 20.96 17.81 9.80
N ASP A 9 21.51 16.75 10.40
CA ASP A 9 20.80 15.90 11.36
C ASP A 9 20.31 16.67 12.59
N SER A 10 21.06 17.70 13.02
CA SER A 10 20.65 18.55 14.15
C SER A 10 19.40 19.36 13.81
N GLU A 11 19.34 19.96 12.62
CA GLU A 11 18.17 20.73 12.17
C GLU A 11 16.97 19.80 11.99
N LEU A 12 17.18 18.66 11.33
CA LEU A 12 16.13 17.67 11.12
C LEU A 12 15.59 17.13 12.45
N ARG A 13 16.47 16.84 13.43
CA ARG A 13 16.07 16.41 14.79
C ARG A 13 15.17 17.44 15.47
N VAL A 14 15.48 18.74 15.36
CA VAL A 14 14.67 19.80 15.96
C VAL A 14 13.31 19.90 15.28
N LEU A 15 13.27 19.90 13.95
CA LEU A 15 12.02 19.95 13.18
C LEU A 15 11.12 18.76 13.51
N ILE A 16 11.68 17.54 13.55
CA ILE A 16 10.95 16.33 13.92
C ILE A 16 10.42 16.42 15.35
N SER A 17 11.26 16.77 16.32
CA SER A 17 10.87 16.80 17.74
C SER A 17 9.74 17.79 17.97
N ASN A 18 9.86 19.00 17.43
CA ASN A 18 8.83 20.03 17.59
C ASN A 18 7.53 19.66 16.85
N ALA A 19 7.61 19.13 15.62
CA ALA A 19 6.43 18.73 14.88
C ALA A 19 5.68 17.59 15.56
N ALA A 20 6.43 16.61 16.08
CA ALA A 20 5.91 15.51 16.88
C ALA A 20 5.19 16.03 18.14
N ASP A 21 5.84 16.89 18.92
CA ASP A 21 5.27 17.42 20.17
C ASP A 21 4.03 18.31 19.91
N ILE A 22 4.01 19.10 18.84
CA ILE A 22 2.86 19.97 18.47
C ILE A 22 1.66 19.15 18.01
N LYS A 23 1.90 18.03 17.31
CA LYS A 23 0.85 17.21 16.69
C LYS A 23 0.49 15.97 17.51
N ASP A 24 1.16 15.77 18.64
CA ASP A 24 1.07 14.55 19.46
C ASP A 24 1.35 13.28 18.64
N TRP A 25 2.38 13.35 17.78
CA TRP A 25 2.84 12.20 17.01
C TRP A 25 4.10 11.59 17.62
N PRO A 26 4.30 10.26 17.52
CA PRO A 26 5.57 9.65 17.85
C PRO A 26 6.70 10.18 16.95
N ARG A 27 7.84 10.54 17.53
CA ARG A 27 8.98 11.16 16.79
C ARG A 27 9.54 10.24 15.71
N GLU A 28 9.61 8.95 16.01
CA GLU A 28 10.06 7.89 15.09
C GLU A 28 9.17 7.75 13.85
N VAL A 29 7.89 8.10 13.96
CA VAL A 29 6.96 8.10 12.83
C VAL A 29 7.26 9.28 11.95
N VAL A 30 7.37 10.47 12.56
CA VAL A 30 7.61 11.71 11.82
C VAL A 30 8.95 11.61 11.08
N GLU A 31 9.95 11.00 11.72
CA GLU A 31 11.22 10.65 11.09
C GLU A 31 11.06 9.68 9.91
N LYS A 32 10.35 8.56 10.11
CA LYS A 32 10.17 7.56 9.06
C LYS A 32 9.35 8.11 7.89
N ASP A 33 8.34 8.91 8.16
CA ASP A 33 7.54 9.62 7.16
C ASP A 33 8.37 10.59 6.33
N TYR A 34 9.28 11.34 6.97
CA TYR A 34 10.22 12.22 6.27
C TYR A 34 11.06 11.43 5.25
N TRP A 35 11.64 10.30 5.66
CA TRP A 35 12.44 9.47 4.76
C TRP A 35 11.60 8.76 3.69
N VAL A 36 10.37 8.35 4.00
CA VAL A 36 9.42 7.84 2.99
C VAL A 36 9.11 8.92 1.95
N SER A 37 8.83 10.15 2.38
CA SER A 37 8.55 11.29 1.50
C SER A 37 9.76 11.64 0.64
N PHE A 38 10.96 11.60 1.22
CA PHE A 38 12.22 11.78 0.50
C PHE A 38 12.38 10.73 -0.62
N LEU A 39 12.18 9.44 -0.30
CA LEU A 39 12.29 8.35 -1.26
C LEU A 39 11.24 8.46 -2.38
N LEU A 40 9.99 8.80 -2.04
CA LEU A 40 8.94 9.03 -3.02
C LEU A 40 9.29 10.19 -3.96
N ASP A 41 9.83 11.31 -3.44
CA ASP A 41 10.29 12.42 -4.27
C ASP A 41 11.36 11.96 -5.27
N TYR A 42 12.37 11.23 -4.79
CA TYR A 42 13.42 10.69 -5.64
C TYR A 42 12.88 9.72 -6.71
N ILE A 43 12.08 8.74 -6.30
CA ILE A 43 11.55 7.69 -7.19
C ILE A 43 10.72 8.31 -8.32
N PHE A 44 9.89 9.32 -8.03
CA PHE A 44 8.96 9.90 -8.99
C PHE A 44 9.46 11.18 -9.67
N SER A 45 10.60 11.76 -9.25
CA SER A 45 11.15 12.98 -9.85
C SER A 45 12.53 12.77 -10.49
N ASP A 46 13.47 12.16 -9.77
CA ASP A 46 14.89 12.16 -10.14
C ASP A 46 15.33 10.81 -10.75
N SER A 47 14.68 9.71 -10.36
CA SER A 47 14.99 8.37 -10.88
C SER A 47 14.80 8.29 -12.39
N LYS A 48 15.71 7.60 -13.09
CA LYS A 48 15.57 7.29 -14.53
C LYS A 48 14.34 6.43 -14.86
N TRP A 49 13.69 5.85 -13.86
CA TRP A 49 12.46 5.07 -13.97
C TRP A 49 11.23 5.79 -13.39
N SER A 50 11.28 7.11 -13.25
CA SER A 50 10.20 7.91 -12.62
C SER A 50 8.81 7.71 -13.23
N ASN A 51 8.74 7.43 -14.54
CA ASN A 51 7.50 7.15 -15.26
C ASN A 51 7.08 5.67 -15.27
N SER A 52 7.92 4.78 -14.71
CA SER A 52 7.71 3.33 -14.71
C SER A 52 7.10 2.81 -13.41
N PHE A 53 6.84 3.68 -12.43
CA PHE A 53 6.25 3.29 -11.16
C PHE A 53 4.84 3.85 -10.97
N THR A 54 4.03 3.17 -10.19
CA THR A 54 2.76 3.68 -9.67
C THR A 54 2.63 3.30 -8.20
N PHE A 55 2.42 4.29 -7.34
CA PHE A 55 2.33 4.12 -5.90
C PHE A 55 0.95 3.57 -5.48
N LYS A 56 0.90 2.64 -4.54
CA LYS A 56 -0.35 2.00 -4.10
C LYS A 56 -0.34 1.67 -2.61
N GLY A 57 -1.37 0.94 -2.18
CA GLY A 57 -1.44 0.36 -0.84
C GLY A 57 -1.84 1.36 0.25
N GLY A 58 -1.67 0.96 1.51
CA GLY A 58 -2.09 1.78 2.65
C GLY A 58 -1.32 3.09 2.77
N THR A 59 -0.04 3.08 2.39
CA THR A 59 0.80 4.27 2.44
C THR A 59 0.33 5.31 1.44
N SER A 60 -0.17 4.92 0.26
CA SER A 60 -0.81 5.86 -0.66
C SER A 60 -2.08 6.49 -0.10
N LEU A 61 -2.93 5.71 0.59
CA LEU A 61 -4.15 6.24 1.23
C LEU A 61 -3.85 7.32 2.27
N SER A 62 -2.80 7.13 3.08
CA SER A 62 -2.39 8.13 4.08
C SER A 62 -1.68 9.32 3.44
N LYS A 63 -0.66 9.10 2.58
CA LYS A 63 0.21 10.18 2.09
C LYS A 63 -0.40 11.02 0.98
N CYS A 64 -1.15 10.40 0.07
CA CYS A 64 -1.72 11.10 -1.07
C CYS A 64 -3.11 11.64 -0.77
N PHE A 65 -3.89 10.92 0.04
CA PHE A 65 -5.32 11.21 0.19
C PHE A 65 -5.76 11.55 1.62
N ASN A 66 -4.86 11.44 2.62
CA ASN A 66 -5.17 11.65 4.04
C ASN A 66 -6.40 10.84 4.50
N LEU A 67 -6.57 9.62 3.99
CA LEU A 67 -7.76 8.81 4.23
C LEU A 67 -7.63 7.88 5.43
N ILE A 68 -6.43 7.56 5.86
CA ILE A 68 -6.19 6.65 6.98
C ILE A 68 -5.20 7.27 7.97
N GLU A 69 -5.42 7.03 9.27
CA GLU A 69 -4.62 7.58 10.37
C GLU A 69 -3.88 6.47 11.11
N ARG A 70 -3.24 5.60 10.32
CA ARG A 70 -2.32 4.57 10.81
C ARG A 70 -1.00 4.64 10.08
N PHE A 71 0.06 4.35 10.81
CA PHE A 71 1.40 4.25 10.28
C PHE A 71 1.45 3.14 9.24
N SER A 72 1.93 3.52 8.07
CA SER A 72 2.22 2.61 6.98
C SER A 72 3.66 2.91 6.59
N GLU A 73 4.51 1.95 6.93
CA GLU A 73 5.97 2.02 6.88
C GLU A 73 6.54 1.56 5.54
N ASP A 74 5.72 0.88 4.74
CA ASP A 74 6.11 0.26 3.47
C ASP A 74 5.78 1.19 2.30
N ILE A 75 6.58 1.16 1.25
CA ILE A 75 6.29 1.83 -0.03
C ILE A 75 5.92 0.74 -1.04
N ASP A 76 4.62 0.59 -1.30
CA ASP A 76 4.12 -0.37 -2.27
C ASP A 76 4.11 0.26 -3.69
N LEU A 77 4.91 -0.30 -4.61
CA LEU A 77 5.02 0.19 -5.98
C LEU A 77 4.61 -0.89 -6.99
N ILE A 78 3.86 -0.47 -8.00
CA ILE A 78 3.68 -1.24 -9.22
C ILE A 78 4.77 -0.79 -10.20
N LEU A 79 5.53 -1.74 -10.73
CA LEU A 79 6.50 -1.53 -11.81
C LEU A 79 5.86 -1.83 -13.17
N ASP A 80 6.10 -0.96 -14.16
CA ASP A 80 5.75 -1.21 -15.56
C ASP A 80 6.53 -2.44 -16.08
N TRP A 81 5.80 -3.48 -16.48
CA TRP A 81 6.40 -4.72 -17.00
C TRP A 81 7.25 -4.52 -18.27
N LYS A 82 7.11 -3.40 -18.98
CA LYS A 82 7.99 -3.04 -20.11
C LYS A 82 9.42 -2.84 -19.68
N VAL A 83 9.65 -2.41 -18.44
CA VAL A 83 10.99 -2.27 -17.87
C VAL A 83 11.71 -3.62 -17.81
N VAL A 84 10.96 -4.71 -17.64
CA VAL A 84 11.50 -6.07 -17.60
C VAL A 84 11.34 -6.83 -18.93
N GLY A 85 11.04 -6.10 -20.01
CA GLY A 85 11.11 -6.58 -21.39
C GLY A 85 9.82 -7.16 -21.97
N TYR A 86 8.65 -6.88 -21.38
CA TYR A 86 7.36 -7.33 -21.91
C TYR A 86 6.62 -6.25 -22.70
N GLU A 87 5.82 -6.65 -23.69
CA GLU A 87 5.04 -5.70 -24.48
C GLU A 87 3.76 -5.23 -23.76
N ASN A 88 3.12 -4.17 -24.28
CA ASN A 88 1.92 -3.55 -23.69
C ASN A 88 0.80 -4.56 -23.37
N ASN A 89 0.54 -5.51 -24.28
CA ASN A 89 -0.62 -6.41 -24.18
C ASN A 89 -0.26 -7.79 -23.63
N GLU A 90 1.01 -8.06 -23.36
CA GLU A 90 1.49 -9.39 -23.07
C GLU A 90 0.92 -10.01 -21.79
N PRO A 91 0.76 -9.27 -20.67
CA PRO A 91 0.06 -9.80 -19.49
C PRO A 91 -1.43 -10.04 -19.73
N TYR A 92 -2.03 -9.39 -20.74
CA TYR A 92 -3.45 -9.54 -21.05
C TYR A 92 -3.75 -10.71 -21.99
N ILE A 93 -2.74 -11.30 -22.64
CA ILE A 93 -2.88 -12.51 -23.46
C ILE A 93 -3.58 -13.61 -22.65
N GLN A 94 -4.58 -14.24 -23.26
CA GLN A 94 -5.30 -15.37 -22.67
C GLN A 94 -4.40 -16.59 -22.65
N ARG A 95 -4.26 -17.20 -21.47
CA ARG A 95 -3.42 -18.37 -21.23
C ARG A 95 -4.22 -19.43 -20.47
N THR A 96 -3.83 -20.68 -20.60
CA THR A 96 -4.29 -21.74 -19.68
C THR A 96 -3.86 -21.41 -18.25
N LYS A 97 -4.49 -22.01 -17.24
CA LYS A 97 -4.09 -21.80 -15.82
C LYS A 97 -2.60 -22.07 -15.60
N THR A 98 -2.09 -23.17 -16.15
CA THR A 98 -0.66 -23.52 -16.08
C THR A 98 0.22 -22.53 -16.83
N GLY A 99 -0.20 -22.10 -18.03
CA GLY A 99 0.53 -21.09 -18.81
C GLY A 99 0.58 -19.73 -18.12
N GLN A 100 -0.53 -19.32 -17.48
CA GLN A 100 -0.60 -18.09 -16.70
C GLN A 100 0.31 -18.15 -15.47
N ASN A 101 0.33 -19.28 -14.76
CA ASN A 101 1.23 -19.46 -13.62
C ASN A 101 2.70 -19.39 -14.05
N LYS A 102 3.07 -20.05 -15.16
CA LYS A 102 4.43 -19.97 -15.71
C LYS A 102 4.82 -18.53 -16.07
N PHE A 103 3.92 -17.78 -16.71
CA PHE A 103 4.13 -16.37 -17.02
C PHE A 103 4.33 -15.53 -15.75
N ASN A 104 3.51 -15.74 -14.71
CA ASN A 104 3.65 -14.98 -13.46
C ASN A 104 4.99 -15.25 -12.76
N ILE A 105 5.46 -16.50 -12.77
CA ILE A 105 6.77 -16.89 -12.22
C ILE A 105 7.89 -16.19 -12.99
N GLU A 106 7.88 -16.28 -14.32
CA GLU A 106 8.91 -15.66 -15.18
C GLU A 106 8.94 -14.13 -15.02
N LEU A 107 7.77 -13.49 -14.98
CA LEU A 107 7.65 -12.05 -14.73
C LEU A 107 8.22 -11.66 -13.36
N ASN A 108 7.97 -12.47 -12.34
CA ASN A 108 8.51 -12.26 -11.01
C ASN A 108 10.03 -12.42 -10.97
N GLU A 109 10.59 -13.45 -11.61
CA GLU A 109 12.04 -13.66 -11.73
C GLU A 109 12.73 -12.49 -12.44
N LYS A 110 12.15 -12.01 -13.54
CA LYS A 110 12.65 -10.83 -14.26
C LYS A 110 12.56 -9.55 -13.42
N THR A 111 11.50 -9.40 -12.63
CA THR A 111 11.34 -8.29 -11.68
C THR A 111 12.46 -8.32 -10.64
N ILE A 112 12.69 -9.46 -9.99
CA ILE A 112 13.76 -9.64 -9.00
C ILE A 112 15.14 -9.33 -9.61
N ALA A 113 15.42 -9.84 -10.82
CA ALA A 113 16.66 -9.58 -11.52
C ALA A 113 16.84 -8.07 -11.78
N PHE A 114 15.79 -7.39 -12.26
CA PHE A 114 15.83 -5.93 -12.43
C PHE A 114 16.09 -5.19 -11.12
N LEU A 115 15.40 -5.54 -10.04
CA LEU A 115 15.57 -4.90 -8.73
C LEU A 115 17.01 -5.05 -8.23
N LYS A 116 17.53 -6.28 -8.27
CA LYS A 116 18.87 -6.62 -7.76
C LYS A 116 19.99 -6.05 -8.63
N ASP A 117 19.90 -6.23 -9.94
CA ASP A 117 21.02 -5.99 -10.84
C ASP A 117 21.06 -4.56 -11.38
N GLN A 118 19.94 -3.82 -11.27
CA GLN A 118 19.84 -2.44 -11.75
C GLN A 118 19.34 -1.49 -10.67
N PHE A 119 18.12 -1.69 -10.14
CA PHE A 119 17.47 -0.64 -9.34
C PHE A 119 18.20 -0.36 -8.02
N VAL A 120 18.56 -1.40 -7.26
CA VAL A 120 19.32 -1.28 -6.00
C VAL A 120 20.69 -0.62 -6.22
N LYS A 121 21.36 -0.91 -7.34
CA LYS A 121 22.67 -0.31 -7.65
C LYS A 121 22.53 1.20 -7.86
N VAL A 122 21.56 1.61 -8.68
CA VAL A 122 21.28 3.03 -8.93
C VAL A 122 20.85 3.74 -7.66
N LEU A 123 19.98 3.13 -6.83
CA LEU A 123 19.60 3.71 -5.53
C LEU A 123 20.82 3.96 -4.64
N ASN A 124 21.72 2.99 -4.51
CA ASN A 124 22.94 3.17 -3.71
C ASN A 124 23.88 4.21 -4.33
N GLU A 125 24.08 4.21 -5.64
CA GLU A 125 24.92 5.20 -6.33
C GLU A 125 24.42 6.64 -6.11
N ASP A 126 23.12 6.86 -6.30
CA ASP A 126 22.54 8.20 -6.27
C ASP A 126 22.29 8.73 -4.85
N LEU A 127 22.02 7.83 -3.89
CA LEU A 127 21.53 8.19 -2.55
C LEU A 127 22.52 7.90 -1.40
N ASN A 128 23.65 7.23 -1.64
CA ASN A 128 24.65 6.98 -0.59
C ASN A 128 25.21 8.28 0.03
N LYS A 129 25.25 9.39 -0.73
CA LYS A 129 25.63 10.72 -0.22
C LYS A 129 24.72 11.26 0.89
N PHE A 130 23.52 10.68 1.04
CA PHE A 130 22.56 10.98 2.11
C PHE A 130 22.59 9.92 3.22
N ASN A 131 23.61 9.05 3.24
CA ASN A 131 23.74 7.91 4.15
C ASN A 131 22.57 6.92 4.07
N LEU A 132 21.94 6.81 2.90
CA LEU A 132 20.92 5.79 2.60
C LEU A 132 21.59 4.55 1.99
N LYS A 133 21.24 3.37 2.48
CA LYS A 133 21.74 2.09 1.95
C LYS A 133 20.59 1.17 1.58
N PHE A 134 20.72 0.49 0.45
CA PHE A 134 19.66 -0.34 -0.12
C PHE A 134 20.16 -1.75 -0.40
N TRP A 135 19.34 -2.75 -0.07
CA TRP A 135 19.60 -4.15 -0.42
C TRP A 135 18.30 -4.94 -0.58
N ILE A 136 18.37 -6.06 -1.28
CA ILE A 136 17.22 -6.96 -1.47
C ILE A 136 16.89 -7.65 -0.14
N ASP A 137 15.61 -7.69 0.21
CA ASP A 137 15.10 -8.48 1.33
C ASP A 137 15.26 -9.97 1.00
N LEU A 138 15.96 -10.73 1.86
CA LEU A 138 16.21 -12.15 1.63
C LEU A 138 14.95 -13.01 1.86
N GLU A 139 14.01 -12.53 2.65
CA GLU A 139 12.74 -13.22 2.91
C GLU A 139 11.71 -12.96 1.80
N ASP A 140 11.87 -11.85 1.08
CA ASP A 140 10.98 -11.42 0.00
C ASP A 140 11.77 -10.70 -1.10
N PRO A 141 12.29 -11.42 -2.10
CA PRO A 141 13.16 -10.85 -3.13
C PRO A 141 12.52 -9.77 -4.02
N ASN A 142 11.20 -9.57 -3.96
CA ASN A 142 10.52 -8.44 -4.60
C ASN A 142 10.60 -7.14 -3.80
N SER A 143 11.23 -7.20 -2.63
CA SER A 143 11.33 -6.08 -1.73
C SER A 143 12.76 -5.59 -1.57
N ILE A 144 12.88 -4.27 -1.46
CA ILE A 144 14.14 -3.59 -1.15
C ILE A 144 14.03 -3.00 0.25
N LEU A 145 15.01 -3.28 1.10
CA LEU A 145 15.15 -2.65 2.40
C LEU A 145 16.04 -1.41 2.25
N CYS A 146 15.59 -0.31 2.84
CA CYS A 146 16.33 0.94 2.95
C CYS A 146 16.68 1.22 4.41
N GLU A 147 17.98 1.24 4.70
CA GLU A 147 18.52 1.82 5.94
C GLU A 147 18.71 3.32 5.74
N TYR A 148 18.28 4.08 6.74
CA TYR A 148 18.35 5.54 6.77
C TYR A 148 18.93 6.04 8.09
N PRO A 149 19.47 7.27 8.13
CA PRO A 149 19.96 7.90 9.35
C PRO A 149 18.88 7.97 10.43
N LYS A 150 19.15 7.40 11.61
CA LYS A 150 18.22 7.37 12.73
C LYS A 150 18.62 8.37 13.80
N LEU A 151 17.75 9.32 14.06
CA LEU A 151 17.85 10.33 15.10
C LEU A 151 17.13 9.88 16.37
N PHE A 152 16.12 9.01 16.27
CA PHE A 152 15.34 8.52 17.40
C PHE A 152 15.37 6.99 17.52
N SER A 153 15.34 6.48 18.75
CA SER A 153 15.30 5.04 19.01
C SER A 153 13.92 4.47 18.70
N GLN A 154 13.88 3.40 17.89
CA GLN A 154 12.64 2.72 17.50
C GLN A 154 12.40 1.51 18.40
N THR A 155 11.28 1.50 19.14
CA THR A 155 10.89 0.34 19.98
C THR A 155 9.86 -0.57 19.29
N TYR A 156 8.99 -0.03 18.42
CA TYR A 156 7.89 -0.80 17.80
C TYR A 156 7.84 -0.79 16.26
N LEU A 157 8.53 0.13 15.59
CA LEU A 157 8.58 0.20 14.12
C LEU A 157 9.66 -0.72 13.55
N THR A 158 9.46 -1.19 12.31
CA THR A 158 10.54 -1.90 11.61
C THR A 158 11.72 -0.96 11.38
N LYS A 159 12.93 -1.52 11.51
CA LYS A 159 14.18 -0.75 11.45
C LYS A 159 14.39 -0.06 10.11
N ASN A 160 13.88 -0.61 9.02
CA ASN A 160 14.12 -0.15 7.67
C ASN A 160 12.81 0.33 7.04
N ILE A 161 12.91 1.12 5.97
CA ILE A 161 11.78 1.33 5.06
C ILE A 161 11.81 0.18 4.05
N LYS A 162 10.68 -0.51 3.87
CA LYS A 162 10.53 -1.59 2.91
C LYS A 162 9.87 -1.05 1.65
N LEU A 163 10.50 -1.21 0.49
CA LEU A 163 9.91 -0.90 -0.81
C LEU A 163 9.48 -2.23 -1.43
N GLU A 164 8.17 -2.51 -1.43
CA GLU A 164 7.60 -3.71 -2.06
C GLU A 164 7.28 -3.38 -3.53
N ILE A 165 7.94 -4.05 -4.47
CA ILE A 165 7.86 -3.69 -5.89
C ILE A 165 7.48 -4.91 -6.73
N GLY A 166 6.38 -4.81 -7.48
CA GLY A 166 5.92 -5.89 -8.33
C GLY A 166 5.33 -5.42 -9.67
N CYS A 167 5.50 -6.24 -10.71
CA CYS A 167 4.88 -5.99 -12.02
C CYS A 167 3.44 -6.51 -12.14
N LEU A 168 2.99 -7.32 -11.17
CA LEU A 168 1.68 -7.96 -11.17
C LEU A 168 0.57 -7.06 -10.59
N GLY A 169 0.64 -5.75 -10.82
CA GLY A 169 -0.41 -4.79 -10.45
C GLY A 169 -1.15 -4.26 -11.67
N LYS A 170 -2.39 -3.77 -11.51
CA LYS A 170 -3.02 -2.90 -12.51
C LYS A 170 -2.70 -1.45 -12.11
N TRP A 171 -2.11 -0.69 -13.02
CA TRP A 171 -1.55 0.64 -12.76
C TRP A 171 -2.54 1.75 -13.15
N THR A 172 -3.81 1.37 -13.35
CA THR A 172 -4.96 2.23 -13.67
C THR A 172 -6.24 1.71 -12.98
N PRO A 173 -7.20 2.60 -12.65
CA PRO A 173 -7.09 4.06 -12.71
C PRO A 173 -6.06 4.60 -11.71
N ALA A 174 -5.32 5.63 -12.14
CA ALA A 174 -4.28 6.29 -11.36
C ALA A 174 -4.32 7.79 -11.64
N GLU A 175 -3.95 8.58 -10.64
CA GLU A 175 -3.87 10.04 -10.72
C GLU A 175 -2.54 10.56 -10.17
N HIS A 176 -2.20 11.79 -10.52
CA HIS A 176 -1.01 12.47 -10.02
C HIS A 176 -1.40 13.33 -8.83
N VAL A 177 -0.83 13.02 -7.66
CA VAL A 177 -1.15 13.68 -6.40
C VAL A 177 0.08 14.39 -5.85
N LYS A 178 -0.12 15.61 -5.33
CA LYS A 178 0.93 16.37 -4.68
C LYS A 178 1.07 15.93 -3.22
N ILE A 179 2.27 15.58 -2.79
CA ILE A 179 2.57 15.20 -1.40
C ILE A 179 3.59 16.15 -0.78
N LYS A 180 3.61 16.15 0.56
CA LYS A 180 4.64 16.74 1.43
C LYS A 180 4.85 15.83 2.65
N PRO A 181 6.04 15.87 3.28
CA PRO A 181 6.25 15.18 4.55
C PRO A 181 5.35 15.74 5.66
N LEU A 182 5.01 14.93 6.65
CA LEU A 182 4.18 15.31 7.81
C LEU A 182 4.71 16.56 8.53
N ILE A 183 6.04 16.70 8.62
CA ILE A 183 6.72 17.86 9.23
C ILE A 183 6.26 19.19 8.59
N SER A 184 5.87 19.17 7.30
CA SER A 184 5.39 20.35 6.58
C SER A 184 4.08 20.93 7.14
N GLN A 185 3.29 20.14 7.89
CA GLN A 185 2.08 20.63 8.53
C GLN A 185 2.36 21.61 9.67
N VAL A 186 3.58 21.58 10.21
CA VAL A 186 4.07 22.50 11.26
C VAL A 186 5.05 23.52 10.68
N TYR A 187 5.85 23.11 9.69
CA TYR A 187 6.88 23.93 9.05
C TYR A 187 6.65 24.10 7.53
N PRO A 188 5.54 24.70 7.09
CA PRO A 188 5.23 24.83 5.66
C PRO A 188 6.25 25.71 4.91
N ASP A 189 6.89 26.65 5.59
CA ASP A 189 7.91 27.53 5.03
C ASP A 189 9.28 26.87 4.84
N VAL A 190 9.55 25.78 5.57
CA VAL A 190 10.74 24.95 5.34
C VAL A 190 10.49 24.03 4.15
N PHE A 191 9.31 23.41 4.10
CA PHE A 191 8.90 22.46 3.07
C PHE A 191 7.96 23.14 2.05
N LYS A 192 8.49 24.09 1.27
CA LYS A 192 7.68 24.89 0.32
C LYS A 192 7.23 24.08 -0.89
N GLU A 193 8.12 23.26 -1.43
CA GLU A 193 7.91 22.47 -2.64
C GLU A 193 7.03 21.23 -2.39
N TYR A 194 6.44 20.71 -3.47
CA TYR A 194 5.64 19.48 -3.45
C TYR A 194 6.26 18.46 -4.41
N SER A 195 6.12 17.18 -4.09
CA SER A 195 6.42 16.10 -5.03
C SER A 195 5.12 15.60 -5.65
N THR A 196 5.13 15.37 -6.97
CA THR A 196 3.97 14.88 -7.70
C THR A 196 4.13 13.38 -7.89
N ILE A 197 3.27 12.59 -7.28
CA ILE A 197 3.35 11.13 -7.25
C ILE A 197 2.20 10.55 -8.05
N ARG A 198 2.52 9.67 -9.01
CA ARG A 198 1.50 8.86 -9.68
C ARG A 198 1.05 7.75 -8.73
N THR A 199 -0.23 7.73 -8.37
CA THR A 199 -0.77 6.77 -7.42
C THR A 199 -2.10 6.17 -7.87
N ILE A 200 -2.38 4.94 -7.44
CA ILE A 200 -3.67 4.27 -7.68
C ILE A 200 -4.79 5.04 -6.99
N ASN A 201 -5.89 5.22 -7.73
CA ASN A 201 -7.09 5.86 -7.22
C ASN A 201 -7.66 5.14 -5.98
N PRO A 202 -8.19 5.87 -4.98
CA PRO A 202 -8.78 5.26 -3.78
C PRO A 202 -9.92 4.30 -4.08
N GLU A 203 -10.71 4.52 -5.14
CA GLU A 203 -11.80 3.63 -5.57
C GLU A 203 -11.29 2.24 -5.98
N ARG A 204 -10.12 2.18 -6.62
CA ARG A 204 -9.49 0.90 -6.96
C ARG A 204 -8.99 0.20 -5.70
N THR A 205 -8.36 0.95 -4.80
CA THR A 205 -7.90 0.42 -3.52
C THR A 205 -9.07 -0.07 -2.65
N PHE A 206 -10.22 0.62 -2.67
CA PHE A 206 -11.47 0.19 -2.03
C PHE A 206 -11.86 -1.24 -2.45
N TRP A 207 -11.93 -1.49 -3.76
CA TRP A 207 -12.26 -2.82 -4.27
C TRP A 207 -11.17 -3.86 -3.99
N GLU A 208 -9.89 -3.47 -4.05
CA GLU A 208 -8.79 -4.38 -3.67
C GLU A 208 -8.86 -4.79 -2.20
N LYS A 209 -9.23 -3.89 -1.29
CA LYS A 209 -9.44 -4.18 0.13
C LYS A 209 -10.69 -5.04 0.34
N ALA A 210 -11.81 -4.73 -0.32
CA ALA A 210 -13.02 -5.55 -0.27
C ALA A 210 -12.74 -7.01 -0.71
N LEU A 211 -11.97 -7.21 -1.78
CA LEU A 211 -11.58 -8.55 -2.25
C LEU A 211 -10.62 -9.27 -1.29
N ILE A 212 -9.76 -8.55 -0.56
CA ILE A 212 -8.95 -9.14 0.52
C ILE A 212 -9.86 -9.65 1.63
N LEU A 213 -10.84 -8.85 2.08
CA LEU A 213 -11.78 -9.26 3.12
C LEU A 213 -12.66 -10.44 2.67
N HIS A 214 -13.10 -10.45 1.41
CA HIS A 214 -13.80 -11.59 0.83
C HIS A 214 -12.97 -12.87 0.85
N SER A 215 -11.67 -12.78 0.54
CA SER A 215 -10.76 -13.92 0.67
C SER A 215 -10.60 -14.39 2.11
N VAL A 216 -10.61 -13.48 3.09
CA VAL A 216 -10.59 -13.83 4.53
C VAL A 216 -11.87 -14.57 4.93
N CYS A 217 -13.03 -14.13 4.47
CA CYS A 217 -14.32 -14.77 4.76
C CYS A 217 -14.42 -16.20 4.22
N ASN A 218 -13.74 -16.50 3.12
CA ASN A 218 -13.75 -17.80 2.46
C ASN A 218 -12.53 -18.68 2.82
N LYS A 219 -11.67 -18.22 3.75
CA LYS A 219 -10.52 -18.98 4.21
C LYS A 219 -11.00 -20.11 5.15
N PRO A 220 -10.56 -21.38 4.96
CA PRO A 220 -10.92 -22.49 5.84
C PRO A 220 -10.54 -22.23 7.30
N ASP A 221 -11.30 -22.80 8.23
CA ASP A 221 -11.12 -22.67 9.68
C ASP A 221 -9.75 -23.15 10.15
N GLU A 222 -9.22 -24.22 9.56
CA GLU A 222 -7.92 -24.79 9.92
C GLU A 222 -6.76 -23.84 9.57
N LYS A 223 -6.97 -22.87 8.66
CA LYS A 223 -5.93 -21.93 8.26
C LYS A 223 -6.05 -20.64 9.08
N PRO A 224 -5.02 -20.26 9.87
CA PRO A 224 -5.09 -19.06 10.71
C PRO A 224 -5.19 -17.78 9.87
N LEU A 225 -5.74 -16.72 10.45
CA LEU A 225 -5.60 -15.37 9.92
C LEU A 225 -4.11 -14.99 9.89
N ASN A 226 -3.69 -14.31 8.84
CA ASN A 226 -2.33 -13.76 8.78
C ASN A 226 -2.23 -12.58 9.75
N THR A 227 -1.04 -12.30 10.28
CA THR A 227 -0.84 -11.14 11.17
C THR A 227 -1.00 -9.81 10.42
N ARG A 228 -1.38 -8.76 11.16
CA ARG A 228 -1.61 -7.39 10.68
C ARG A 228 -2.69 -7.27 9.60
N TYR A 229 -3.57 -8.26 9.45
CA TYR A 229 -4.65 -8.25 8.46
C TYR A 229 -5.84 -7.40 8.86
N ALA A 230 -6.04 -7.14 10.16
CA ALA A 230 -7.08 -6.26 10.67
C ALA A 230 -6.99 -4.84 10.08
N ARG A 231 -5.80 -4.41 9.65
CA ARG A 231 -5.60 -3.15 8.91
C ARG A 231 -6.48 -3.01 7.67
N HIS A 232 -6.79 -4.12 7.01
CA HIS A 232 -7.62 -4.10 5.81
C HIS A 232 -9.09 -3.78 6.13
N TYR A 233 -9.58 -4.18 7.31
CA TYR A 233 -10.89 -3.79 7.81
C TYR A 233 -10.92 -2.30 8.14
N TYR A 234 -9.91 -1.81 8.86
CA TYR A 234 -9.78 -0.38 9.16
C TYR A 234 -9.68 0.48 7.89
N ASP A 235 -8.80 0.11 6.95
CA ASP A 235 -8.63 0.86 5.70
C ASP A 235 -9.94 0.94 4.90
N LEU A 236 -10.70 -0.16 4.84
CA LEU A 236 -11.98 -0.18 4.14
C LEU A 236 -13.06 0.61 4.88
N TYR A 237 -13.07 0.58 6.21
CA TYR A 237 -13.93 1.45 7.04
C TYR A 237 -13.64 2.93 6.76
N CYS A 238 -12.37 3.33 6.73
CA CYS A 238 -11.99 4.71 6.41
C CYS A 238 -12.41 5.11 4.98
N LEU A 239 -12.20 4.22 4.01
CA LEU A 239 -12.64 4.46 2.64
C LEU A 239 -14.18 4.55 2.53
N TYR A 240 -14.92 3.74 3.28
CA TYR A 240 -16.38 3.82 3.39
C TYR A 240 -16.84 5.19 3.91
N ASN A 241 -16.16 5.72 4.92
CA ASN A 241 -16.47 7.03 5.51
C ASN A 241 -15.88 8.21 4.74
N SER A 242 -15.32 7.98 3.56
CA SER A 242 -14.72 9.01 2.71
C SER A 242 -15.60 9.40 1.53
N ILE A 243 -15.23 10.49 0.86
CA ILE A 243 -15.85 10.93 -0.40
C ILE A 243 -15.74 9.88 -1.52
N TYR A 244 -14.82 8.92 -1.40
CA TYR A 244 -14.56 7.92 -2.43
C TYR A 244 -15.53 6.73 -2.39
N LYS A 245 -16.28 6.53 -1.29
CA LYS A 245 -17.30 5.47 -1.20
C LYS A 245 -18.27 5.53 -2.37
N LYS A 246 -18.87 6.71 -2.59
CA LYS A 246 -19.89 6.88 -3.64
C LYS A 246 -19.31 6.60 -5.02
N LYS A 247 -18.14 7.17 -5.32
CA LYS A 247 -17.45 6.95 -6.61
C LYS A 247 -17.14 5.47 -6.85
N ALA A 248 -16.65 4.77 -5.82
CA ALA A 248 -16.37 3.34 -5.92
C ALA A 248 -17.66 2.52 -6.20
N LEU A 249 -18.75 2.82 -5.47
CA LEU A 249 -20.03 2.12 -5.63
C LEU A 249 -20.78 2.47 -6.92
N ASP A 250 -20.55 3.65 -7.49
CA ASP A 250 -21.16 4.05 -8.77
C ASP A 250 -20.41 3.43 -9.96
N ASP A 251 -19.13 3.08 -9.81
CA ASP A 251 -18.36 2.30 -10.79
C ASP A 251 -18.15 0.84 -10.34
N ILE A 252 -19.24 0.07 -10.39
CA ILE A 252 -19.20 -1.36 -10.06
C ILE A 252 -18.33 -2.17 -11.05
N ASN A 253 -18.10 -1.66 -12.26
CA ASN A 253 -17.24 -2.31 -13.23
C ASN A 253 -15.80 -2.40 -12.73
N LEU A 254 -15.35 -1.42 -11.93
CA LEU A 254 -14.04 -1.46 -11.30
C LEU A 254 -13.86 -2.66 -10.35
N LEU A 255 -14.93 -3.11 -9.68
CA LEU A 255 -14.91 -4.36 -8.90
C LEU A 255 -14.73 -5.58 -9.81
N PHE A 256 -15.48 -5.68 -10.91
CA PHE A 256 -15.34 -6.81 -11.84
C PHE A 256 -13.95 -6.85 -12.46
N GLU A 257 -13.40 -5.70 -12.86
CA GLU A 257 -12.04 -5.62 -13.36
C GLU A 257 -10.99 -6.01 -12.32
N ALA A 258 -11.15 -5.56 -11.07
CA ALA A 258 -10.25 -5.94 -9.98
C ALA A 258 -10.31 -7.44 -9.69
N THR A 259 -11.52 -8.02 -9.71
CA THR A 259 -11.78 -9.44 -9.51
C THR A 259 -11.16 -10.29 -10.62
N LEU A 260 -11.39 -9.93 -11.89
CA LEU A 260 -10.80 -10.63 -13.04
C LEU A 260 -9.27 -10.55 -13.03
N PHE A 261 -8.71 -9.38 -12.70
CA PHE A 261 -7.28 -9.20 -12.57
C PHE A 261 -6.69 -10.12 -11.48
N LYS A 262 -7.28 -10.11 -10.28
CA LYS A 262 -6.83 -10.97 -9.18
C LYS A 262 -7.02 -12.46 -9.48
N LYS A 263 -8.11 -12.86 -10.14
CA LYS A 263 -8.33 -14.24 -10.58
C LYS A 263 -7.26 -14.72 -11.56
N LYS A 264 -6.75 -13.83 -12.42
CA LYS A 264 -5.69 -14.13 -13.39
C LYS A 264 -4.30 -14.21 -12.75
N PHE A 265 -3.95 -13.24 -11.90
CA PHE A 265 -2.57 -13.06 -11.42
C PHE A 265 -2.33 -13.62 -10.00
N TYR A 266 -3.37 -13.70 -9.17
CA TYR A 266 -3.32 -14.07 -7.76
C TYR A 266 -4.39 -15.10 -7.43
N TRP A 267 -4.46 -16.17 -8.22
CA TRP A 267 -5.43 -17.22 -8.00
C TRP A 267 -5.20 -17.86 -6.61
N SER A 268 -6.26 -17.92 -5.82
CA SER A 268 -6.31 -18.69 -4.59
C SER A 268 -7.71 -19.28 -4.47
N LYS A 269 -7.80 -20.55 -4.07
CA LYS A 269 -9.08 -21.21 -3.79
C LYS A 269 -9.88 -20.44 -2.72
N SER A 270 -9.21 -19.90 -1.70
CA SER A 270 -9.86 -19.13 -0.64
C SER A 270 -10.35 -17.77 -1.10
N ALA A 271 -9.90 -17.25 -2.24
CA ALA A 271 -10.32 -15.93 -2.68
C ALA A 271 -11.70 -15.94 -3.34
N ASN A 272 -12.20 -17.12 -3.72
CA ASN A 272 -13.54 -17.38 -4.24
C ASN A 272 -14.05 -16.31 -5.23
N TYR A 273 -13.19 -15.87 -6.16
CA TYR A 273 -13.52 -14.79 -7.10
C TYR A 273 -14.75 -15.08 -7.96
N ASP A 274 -15.07 -16.35 -8.19
CA ASP A 274 -16.24 -16.79 -8.95
C ASP A 274 -17.55 -16.45 -8.23
N ASP A 275 -17.56 -16.39 -6.90
CA ASP A 275 -18.74 -15.97 -6.14
C ASP A 275 -19.10 -14.51 -6.39
N VAL A 276 -18.08 -13.65 -6.53
CA VAL A 276 -18.27 -12.24 -6.90
C VAL A 276 -18.71 -12.09 -8.36
N LEU A 277 -18.10 -12.85 -9.28
CA LEU A 277 -18.35 -12.73 -10.72
C LEU A 277 -19.70 -13.33 -11.13
N ASP A 278 -19.98 -14.55 -10.70
CA ASP A 278 -21.05 -15.40 -11.20
C ASP A 278 -22.26 -15.32 -10.26
N ASN A 279 -22.06 -15.45 -8.96
CA ASN A 279 -23.15 -15.42 -7.96
C ASN A 279 -23.49 -14.01 -7.47
N LYS A 280 -22.74 -12.99 -7.91
CA LYS A 280 -22.95 -11.59 -7.52
C LYS A 280 -22.94 -11.41 -6.00
N ASN A 281 -22.04 -12.13 -5.33
CA ASN A 281 -21.93 -12.18 -3.89
C ASN A 281 -20.52 -11.81 -3.42
N LEU A 282 -20.43 -10.73 -2.63
CA LEU A 282 -19.22 -10.31 -1.95
C LEU A 282 -19.45 -10.37 -0.44
N ARG A 283 -18.44 -10.84 0.29
CA ARG A 283 -18.45 -10.98 1.75
C ARG A 283 -17.35 -10.10 2.35
N LEU A 284 -17.67 -9.36 3.39
CA LEU A 284 -16.77 -8.51 4.15
C LEU A 284 -16.67 -8.96 5.60
N ILE A 285 -17.73 -9.58 6.15
CA ILE A 285 -17.76 -10.08 7.53
C ILE A 285 -17.51 -11.59 7.55
N PRO A 286 -16.46 -12.06 8.24
CA PRO A 286 -16.16 -13.48 8.32
C PRO A 286 -17.01 -14.17 9.39
N ASP A 287 -16.97 -15.50 9.42
CA ASP A 287 -17.72 -16.29 10.41
C ASP A 287 -17.14 -16.13 11.84
N ASN A 288 -17.93 -16.47 12.87
CA ASN A 288 -17.61 -16.21 14.27
C ASN A 288 -16.21 -16.68 14.71
N PHE A 289 -15.75 -17.85 14.26
CA PHE A 289 -14.43 -18.37 14.61
C PHE A 289 -13.28 -17.46 14.15
N ARG A 290 -13.49 -16.71 13.06
CA ARG A 290 -12.52 -15.78 12.47
C ARG A 290 -12.63 -14.39 13.07
N ILE A 291 -13.84 -13.97 13.47
CA ILE A 291 -14.07 -12.67 14.11
C ILE A 291 -13.12 -12.47 15.29
N GLU A 292 -12.98 -13.47 16.16
CA GLU A 292 -12.10 -13.39 17.32
C GLU A 292 -10.61 -13.26 16.94
N GLN A 293 -10.19 -13.90 15.84
CA GLN A 293 -8.83 -13.73 15.31
C GLN A 293 -8.60 -12.30 14.79
N VAL A 294 -9.59 -11.72 14.10
CA VAL A 294 -9.52 -10.34 13.60
C VAL A 294 -9.49 -9.33 14.76
N LYS A 295 -10.33 -9.53 15.79
CA LYS A 295 -10.33 -8.67 16.99
C LYS A 295 -8.98 -8.69 17.69
N LYS A 296 -8.41 -9.87 17.91
CA LYS A 296 -7.09 -10.02 18.51
C LYS A 296 -6.02 -9.29 17.69
N ASP A 297 -5.99 -9.53 16.38
CA ASP A 297 -5.05 -8.87 15.48
C ASP A 297 -5.22 -7.33 15.47
N TYR A 298 -6.45 -6.83 15.57
CA TYR A 298 -6.72 -5.39 15.68
C TYR A 298 -6.17 -4.77 16.97
N ILE A 299 -6.31 -5.47 18.11
CA ILE A 299 -5.76 -5.04 19.39
C ILE A 299 -4.22 -5.03 19.34
N ASP A 300 -3.61 -6.08 18.78
CA ASP A 300 -2.16 -6.20 18.62
C ASP A 300 -1.58 -5.07 17.74
N MET A 301 -2.42 -4.49 16.89
CA MET A 301 -2.09 -3.39 15.99
C MET A 301 -2.25 -1.99 16.60
N LYS A 302 -2.69 -1.84 17.85
CA LYS A 302 -3.02 -0.52 18.45
C LYS A 302 -1.92 0.53 18.29
N ASN A 303 -0.64 0.13 18.42
CA ASN A 303 0.52 1.03 18.28
C ASN A 303 0.77 1.52 16.85
N MET A 304 0.05 0.98 15.85
CA MET A 304 0.12 1.46 14.48
C MET A 304 -0.79 2.68 14.24
N PHE A 305 -1.71 3.02 15.13
CA PHE A 305 -2.65 4.10 14.93
C PHE A 305 -2.23 5.35 15.71
N TYR A 306 -2.53 6.52 15.15
CA TYR A 306 -2.12 7.81 15.74
C TYR A 306 -3.18 8.91 15.70
N GLY A 307 -4.29 8.64 15.03
CA GLY A 307 -5.46 9.51 15.05
C GLY A 307 -6.64 8.78 15.70
N HIS A 308 -7.82 8.95 15.12
CA HIS A 308 -9.02 8.29 15.60
C HIS A 308 -8.95 6.77 15.39
N ILE A 309 -9.18 6.03 16.48
CA ILE A 309 -9.21 4.56 16.50
C ILE A 309 -10.65 4.13 16.79
N PRO A 310 -11.46 3.79 15.77
CA PRO A 310 -12.81 3.27 15.98
C PRO A 310 -12.75 1.91 16.68
N SER A 311 -13.83 1.51 17.34
CA SER A 311 -13.90 0.13 17.88
C SER A 311 -13.98 -0.88 16.74
N ILE A 312 -13.51 -2.10 16.98
CA ILE A 312 -13.63 -3.17 15.98
C ILE A 312 -15.09 -3.53 15.73
N GLU A 313 -15.95 -3.39 16.74
CA GLU A 313 -17.40 -3.52 16.62
C GLU A 313 -17.99 -2.48 15.65
N GLU A 314 -17.59 -1.21 15.78
CA GLU A 314 -18.01 -0.15 14.87
C GLU A 314 -17.56 -0.40 13.43
N ILE A 315 -16.32 -0.87 13.25
CA ILE A 315 -15.79 -1.28 11.95
C ILE A 315 -16.68 -2.40 11.36
N PHE A 316 -16.98 -3.45 12.11
CA PHE A 316 -17.81 -4.54 11.61
C PHE A 316 -19.25 -4.13 11.30
N GLU A 317 -19.87 -3.30 12.14
CA GLU A 317 -21.22 -2.79 11.87
C GLU A 317 -21.26 -1.97 10.57
N THR A 318 -20.24 -1.13 10.35
CA THR A 318 -20.11 -0.33 9.13
C THR A 318 -19.91 -1.20 7.90
N LEU A 319 -19.00 -2.19 7.98
CA LEU A 319 -18.71 -3.07 6.86
C LEU A 319 -19.87 -4.04 6.56
N LYS A 320 -20.69 -4.40 7.56
CA LYS A 320 -21.92 -5.16 7.34
C LYS A 320 -22.95 -4.36 6.52
N LYS A 321 -23.09 -3.05 6.78
CA LYS A 321 -23.93 -2.16 5.95
C LYS A 321 -23.37 -2.09 4.53
N LEU A 322 -22.06 -1.92 4.40
CA LEU A 322 -21.40 -1.87 3.11
C LEU A 322 -21.58 -3.16 2.29
N GLU A 323 -21.49 -4.33 2.92
CA GLU A 323 -21.71 -5.63 2.26
C GLU A 323 -23.12 -5.70 1.64
N VAL A 324 -24.14 -5.25 2.36
CA VAL A 324 -25.53 -5.18 1.87
C VAL A 324 -25.64 -4.20 0.68
N GLU A 325 -25.06 -3.00 0.79
CA GLU A 325 -25.05 -2.01 -0.29
C GLU A 325 -24.40 -2.55 -1.57
N ILE A 326 -23.22 -3.20 -1.45
CA ILE A 326 -22.49 -3.80 -2.57
C ILE A 326 -23.33 -4.90 -3.22
N ASN A 327 -23.85 -5.84 -2.43
CA ASN A 327 -24.58 -6.98 -2.96
C ASN A 327 -25.93 -6.58 -3.56
N SER A 328 -26.56 -5.50 -3.09
CA SER A 328 -27.73 -4.94 -3.76
C SER A 328 -27.39 -4.39 -5.14
N LYS A 329 -26.24 -3.69 -5.29
CA LYS A 329 -25.78 -3.16 -6.58
C LYS A 329 -25.30 -4.24 -7.54
N LEU A 330 -24.76 -5.35 -7.05
CA LEU A 330 -24.33 -6.47 -7.90
C LEU A 330 -25.49 -7.27 -8.51
N LYS A 331 -26.67 -7.21 -7.89
CA LYS A 331 -27.90 -7.91 -8.34
C LYS A 331 -28.78 -7.08 -9.27
N ASN A 332 -28.60 -5.77 -9.27
CA ASN A 332 -29.22 -4.84 -10.22
C ASN A 332 -28.37 -4.77 -11.49
#